data_AF-A0A2R6KD80-F1
#
_entry.id   AF-A0A2R6KD80-F1
#
_cell.length_a   1.000
_cell.length_b   1.000
_cell.length_c   1.000
_cell.angle_alpha   90.00
_cell.angle_beta   90.00
_cell.angle_gamma   90.00
#
_symmetry.space_group_name_H-M   'P 1'
#
loop_
_entity.id
_entity.type
_entity.pdbx_description
1 polymer ?
#
loop_
_entity_poly.entity_id
_entity_poly.type
_entity_poly.pdbx_seq_one_letter_code
_entity_poly.pdbx_strand_id
1 'polypeptide(L)'
;MSSGRDPVDRAAGDSRDLYDVSDWEPRSAVDRLAVAVHGSIRPILRWVLILLGVLILAALFALGSLGAVLDPFVGAFVLLSTVPALLLALYIRRADVTSGEPLDLLVATFVLAVLFAGFAGVLNEFGSALQAIDFGVVGVGSILFFYLVVGPIEEIVKMLAVRLWAYRSPRFDSVVDGAVYGAVAGLGFATIENALYITRFMEDGGVFSIAFVRALAGPGHVVYSGIAGYYLGLAKFNRENAGPIAVKGILVAAFVHATYNVTVGIVPPVVADATALGQGTAFVGYIILYVGLAGLYLLRKISRYKSVYRAVNANRDHQPTPERTEFEG
;
A
#
# COMPACT_ATOMS: atom_id res chain seq x y z
N MET A 1 11.08 3.75 28.15
CA MET A 1 11.90 3.53 26.93
C MET A 1 11.29 2.34 26.20
N SER A 2 10.76 2.52 25.00
CA SER A 2 10.24 1.37 24.23
C SER A 2 11.42 0.46 23.90
N SER A 3 11.49 -0.71 24.51
CA SER A 3 12.37 -1.79 24.04
C SER A 3 12.13 -1.94 22.53
N GLY A 4 13.17 -2.02 21.71
CA GLY A 4 13.03 -2.09 20.24
C GLY A 4 12.36 -3.34 19.68
N ARG A 5 11.55 -4.05 20.50
CA ARG A 5 10.82 -5.28 20.21
C ARG A 5 9.31 -5.01 20.20
N ASP A 6 8.61 -5.66 19.27
CA ASP A 6 7.16 -5.62 19.13
C ASP A 6 6.45 -6.14 20.42
N PRO A 7 5.24 -5.66 20.77
CA PRO A 7 4.51 -6.11 21.95
C PRO A 7 4.26 -7.62 21.99
N VAL A 8 4.02 -8.25 20.84
CA VAL A 8 3.81 -9.71 20.77
C VAL A 8 5.11 -10.45 21.07
N ASP A 9 6.21 -10.01 20.48
CA ASP A 9 7.54 -10.58 20.69
C ASP A 9 7.99 -10.47 22.16
N ARG A 10 7.82 -9.28 22.75
CA ARG A 10 8.09 -9.05 24.18
C ARG A 10 7.36 -10.00 25.11
N ALA A 11 6.06 -10.20 24.86
CA ALA A 11 5.20 -10.96 25.76
C ALA A 11 5.31 -12.49 25.56
N ALA A 12 5.68 -12.93 24.35
CA ALA A 12 5.84 -14.36 24.03
C ALA A 12 7.17 -14.95 24.53
N GLY A 13 8.24 -14.15 24.58
CA GLY A 13 9.60 -14.64 24.75
C GLY A 13 10.01 -15.64 23.66
N ASP A 14 11.09 -16.40 23.89
CA ASP A 14 11.67 -17.32 22.89
C ASP A 14 10.88 -18.63 22.70
N SER A 15 9.69 -18.75 23.28
CA SER A 15 8.95 -20.02 23.42
C SER A 15 7.97 -20.33 22.28
N ARG A 16 7.72 -19.38 21.37
CA ARG A 16 6.72 -19.51 20.29
C ARG A 16 7.30 -19.10 18.94
N ASP A 17 6.90 -19.81 17.88
CA ASP A 17 7.21 -19.42 16.51
C ASP A 17 6.34 -18.22 16.08
N LEU A 18 6.97 -17.06 15.97
CA LEU A 18 6.33 -15.78 15.62
C LEU A 18 6.54 -15.40 14.15
N TYR A 19 6.98 -16.35 13.32
CA TYR A 19 7.25 -16.13 11.90
C TYR A 19 6.07 -15.49 11.17
N ASP A 20 6.35 -14.36 10.52
CA ASP A 20 5.42 -13.56 9.71
C ASP A 20 4.26 -12.94 10.52
N VAL A 21 4.43 -12.89 11.85
CA VAL A 21 3.56 -12.21 12.83
C VAL A 21 4.29 -11.02 13.46
N SER A 22 5.36 -11.28 14.20
CA SER A 22 6.21 -10.24 14.83
C SER A 22 7.71 -10.51 14.62
N ASP A 23 8.08 -11.72 14.22
CA ASP A 23 9.44 -12.14 13.89
C ASP A 23 9.54 -12.59 12.42
N TRP A 24 10.73 -12.58 11.85
CA TRP A 24 10.98 -13.01 10.48
C TRP A 24 12.38 -13.57 10.25
N GLU A 25 12.40 -14.72 9.58
CA GLU A 25 13.57 -15.33 8.97
C GLU A 25 13.21 -15.91 7.59
N PRO A 26 14.15 -16.05 6.64
CA PRO A 26 13.82 -16.53 5.31
C PRO A 26 13.42 -18.01 5.28
N ARG A 27 12.12 -18.32 5.13
CA ARG A 27 11.62 -19.71 5.06
C ARG A 27 10.99 -20.06 3.72
N SER A 28 10.23 -19.13 3.14
CA SER A 28 9.48 -19.33 1.88
C SER A 28 10.29 -18.99 0.63
N ALA A 29 9.77 -19.39 -0.54
CA ALA A 29 10.37 -19.00 -1.83
C ALA A 29 10.34 -17.48 -2.04
N VAL A 30 9.25 -16.82 -1.59
CA VAL A 30 9.13 -15.35 -1.66
C VAL A 30 10.15 -14.68 -0.73
N ASP A 31 10.42 -15.25 0.45
CA ASP A 31 11.46 -14.72 1.34
C ASP A 31 12.85 -14.79 0.69
N ARG A 32 13.18 -15.95 0.09
CA ARG A 32 14.47 -16.12 -0.60
C ARG A 32 14.59 -15.17 -1.79
N LEU A 33 13.51 -14.98 -2.56
CA LEU A 33 13.47 -14.00 -3.64
C LEU A 33 13.70 -12.58 -3.10
N ALA A 34 13.04 -12.21 -2.01
CA ALA A 34 13.19 -10.89 -1.41
C ALA A 34 14.62 -10.64 -0.90
N VAL A 35 15.27 -11.65 -0.29
CA VAL A 35 16.69 -11.59 0.10
C VAL A 35 17.58 -11.40 -1.13
N ALA A 36 17.36 -12.17 -2.19
CA ALA A 36 18.16 -12.07 -3.42
C ALA A 36 18.00 -10.70 -4.11
N VAL A 37 16.76 -10.22 -4.24
CA VAL A 37 16.45 -8.90 -4.82
C VAL A 37 17.07 -7.79 -3.98
N HIS A 38 16.91 -7.84 -2.64
CA HIS A 38 17.53 -6.86 -1.75
C HIS A 38 19.05 -6.85 -1.87
N GLY A 39 19.69 -8.02 -1.84
CA GLY A 39 21.14 -8.15 -1.97
C GLY A 39 21.67 -7.60 -3.30
N SER A 40 20.91 -7.79 -4.39
CA SER A 40 21.26 -7.32 -5.73
C SER A 40 21.11 -5.80 -5.88
N ILE A 41 20.06 -5.21 -5.29
CA ILE A 41 19.77 -3.78 -5.44
C ILE A 41 20.56 -2.91 -4.45
N ARG A 42 20.82 -3.41 -3.22
CA ARG A 42 21.50 -2.65 -2.15
C ARG A 42 22.77 -1.87 -2.59
N PRO A 43 23.73 -2.45 -3.35
CA PRO A 43 24.93 -1.71 -3.74
C PRO A 43 24.65 -0.57 -4.74
N ILE A 44 23.56 -0.67 -5.50
CA ILE A 44 23.20 0.23 -6.59
C ILE A 44 22.12 1.25 -6.14
N LEU A 45 21.44 0.97 -5.03
CA LEU A 45 20.32 1.75 -4.50
C LEU A 45 20.64 3.24 -4.35
N ARG A 46 21.83 3.59 -3.86
CA ARG A 46 22.23 5.01 -3.73
C ARG A 46 22.22 5.75 -5.07
N TRP A 47 22.69 5.08 -6.13
CA TRP A 47 22.79 5.67 -7.46
C TRP A 47 21.44 5.72 -8.14
N VAL A 48 20.61 4.68 -7.94
CA VAL A 48 19.22 4.67 -8.40
C VAL A 48 18.45 5.82 -7.78
N LEU A 49 18.56 6.04 -6.47
CA LEU A 49 17.86 7.14 -5.78
C LEU A 49 18.34 8.52 -6.25
N ILE A 50 19.64 8.70 -6.47
CA ILE A 50 20.18 9.95 -7.02
C ILE A 50 19.66 10.19 -8.44
N LEU A 51 19.72 9.17 -9.30
CA LEU A 51 19.20 9.26 -10.68
C LEU A 51 17.70 9.56 -10.68
N LEU A 52 16.93 8.86 -9.84
CA LEU A 52 15.50 9.07 -9.66
C LEU A 52 15.20 10.51 -9.24
N GLY A 53 15.93 11.03 -8.26
CA GLY A 53 15.81 12.41 -7.79
C GLY A 53 16.11 13.43 -8.88
N VAL A 54 17.15 13.20 -9.69
CA VAL A 54 17.50 14.07 -10.83
C VAL A 54 16.40 14.04 -11.91
N LEU A 55 15.91 12.85 -12.27
CA LEU A 55 14.82 12.71 -13.27
C LEU A 55 13.53 13.36 -12.79
N ILE A 56 13.21 13.19 -11.52
CA ILE A 56 12.06 13.83 -10.87
C ILE A 56 12.19 15.36 -10.91
N LEU A 57 13.35 15.91 -10.53
CA LEU A 57 13.57 17.36 -10.55
C LEU A 57 13.51 17.93 -11.97
N ALA A 58 14.07 17.24 -12.95
CA ALA A 58 13.99 17.61 -14.36
C ALA A 58 12.54 17.58 -14.87
N ALA A 59 11.76 16.56 -14.51
CA ALA A 59 10.36 16.45 -14.86
C ALA A 59 9.50 17.52 -14.18
N LEU A 60 9.70 17.81 -12.88
CA LEU A 60 8.99 18.89 -12.19
C LEU A 60 9.28 20.26 -12.82
N PHE A 61 10.52 20.49 -13.24
CA PHE A 61 10.92 21.70 -13.94
C PHE A 61 10.28 21.79 -15.35
N ALA A 62 10.20 20.66 -16.07
CA ALA A 62 9.61 20.61 -17.40
C ALA A 62 8.08 20.65 -17.40
N LEU A 63 7.42 20.06 -16.40
CA LEU A 63 5.96 19.93 -16.37
C LEU A 63 5.24 21.14 -15.79
N GLY A 64 5.91 22.08 -15.09
CA GLY A 64 5.38 23.36 -14.58
C GLY A 64 3.85 23.60 -14.59
N SER A 65 3.04 22.71 -14.02
CA SER A 65 1.58 22.77 -14.12
C SER A 65 0.91 22.40 -12.78
N LEU A 66 1.09 23.27 -11.79
CA LEU A 66 0.19 23.37 -10.63
C LEU A 66 -1.07 24.15 -11.01
N GLY A 67 -1.74 23.75 -12.09
CA GLY A 67 -2.91 24.45 -12.64
C GLY A 67 -4.21 23.64 -12.66
N ALA A 68 -4.18 22.33 -12.47
CA ALA A 68 -5.30 21.44 -12.81
C ALA A 68 -6.21 21.01 -11.64
N VAL A 69 -6.16 21.69 -10.47
CA VAL A 69 -6.84 21.21 -9.24
C VAL A 69 -8.01 22.09 -8.77
N LEU A 70 -8.42 23.10 -9.55
CA LEU A 70 -9.43 24.08 -9.10
C LEU A 70 -10.84 23.91 -9.68
N ASP A 71 -11.16 22.79 -10.34
CA ASP A 71 -12.51 22.55 -10.89
C ASP A 71 -13.49 21.99 -9.82
N PRO A 72 -14.63 22.66 -9.56
CA PRO A 72 -15.64 22.21 -8.59
C PRO A 72 -16.27 20.84 -8.87
N PHE A 73 -16.37 20.40 -10.14
CA PHE A 73 -16.93 19.09 -10.52
C PHE A 73 -15.93 17.94 -10.24
N VAL A 74 -14.63 18.21 -10.36
CA VAL A 74 -13.57 17.26 -9.97
C VAL A 74 -13.65 16.96 -8.47
N GLY A 75 -13.97 17.97 -7.65
CA GLY A 75 -14.19 17.80 -6.22
C GLY A 75 -15.28 16.78 -5.85
N ALA A 76 -16.37 16.72 -6.63
CA ALA A 76 -17.49 15.79 -6.38
C ALA A 76 -17.12 14.33 -6.66
N PHE A 77 -16.33 14.05 -7.70
CA PHE A 77 -15.89 12.69 -8.01
C PHE A 77 -14.71 12.22 -7.15
N VAL A 78 -13.83 13.14 -6.74
CA VAL A 78 -12.84 12.90 -5.69
C VAL A 78 -13.56 12.45 -4.41
N LEU A 79 -14.63 13.12 -3.99
CA LEU A 79 -15.45 12.70 -2.85
C LEU A 79 -16.02 11.28 -3.04
N LEU A 80 -16.53 10.94 -4.23
CA LEU A 80 -17.13 9.62 -4.51
C LEU A 80 -16.12 8.46 -4.38
N SER A 81 -14.85 8.67 -4.75
CA SER A 81 -13.79 7.66 -4.63
C SER A 81 -13.09 7.66 -3.25
N THR A 82 -13.02 8.83 -2.61
CA THR A 82 -12.39 9.01 -1.29
C THR A 82 -13.26 8.45 -0.18
N VAL A 83 -14.59 8.53 -0.28
CA VAL A 83 -15.51 8.06 0.79
C VAL A 83 -15.39 6.55 1.08
N PRO A 84 -15.46 5.63 0.10
CA PRO A 84 -15.26 4.20 0.37
C PRO A 84 -13.87 3.88 0.95
N ALA A 85 -12.85 4.58 0.47
CA ALA A 85 -11.47 4.39 0.92
C ALA A 85 -11.24 4.98 2.33
N LEU A 86 -11.87 6.10 2.69
CA LEU A 86 -11.94 6.64 4.04
C LEU A 86 -12.69 5.71 4.99
N LEU A 87 -13.80 5.12 4.55
CA LEU A 87 -14.56 4.13 5.34
C LEU A 87 -13.71 2.88 5.62
N LEU A 88 -12.92 2.43 4.65
CA LEU A 88 -12.00 1.30 4.83
C LEU A 88 -10.83 1.66 5.76
N ALA A 89 -10.23 2.85 5.62
CA ALA A 89 -9.21 3.34 6.55
C ALA A 89 -9.76 3.50 7.98
N LEU A 90 -11.01 3.98 8.13
CA LEU A 90 -11.69 4.11 9.41
C LEU A 90 -12.02 2.74 10.02
N TYR A 91 -12.41 1.76 9.20
CA TYR A 91 -12.59 0.37 9.62
C TYR A 91 -11.27 -0.22 10.09
N ILE A 92 -10.18 -0.03 9.36
CA ILE A 92 -8.84 -0.49 9.74
C ILE A 92 -8.39 0.16 11.06
N ARG A 93 -8.60 1.47 11.23
CA ARG A 93 -8.36 2.18 12.50
C ARG A 93 -9.19 1.64 13.66
N ARG A 94 -10.46 1.27 13.42
CA ARG A 94 -11.31 0.63 14.45
C ARG A 94 -10.96 -0.83 14.70
N ALA A 95 -10.37 -1.49 13.71
CA ALA A 95 -9.90 -2.84 13.85
C ALA A 95 -8.60 -2.88 14.64
N ASP A 96 -7.83 -1.80 14.70
CA ASP A 96 -6.63 -1.69 15.52
C ASP A 96 -6.94 -1.93 17.01
N VAL A 97 -6.18 -2.84 17.64
CA VAL A 97 -6.41 -3.32 19.02
C VAL A 97 -5.29 -2.87 19.97
N THR A 98 -4.19 -2.34 19.44
CA THR A 98 -2.98 -1.97 20.21
C THR A 98 -3.10 -0.54 20.71
N SER A 99 -3.23 0.43 19.81
CA SER A 99 -3.40 1.85 20.14
C SER A 99 -4.11 2.58 19.01
N GLY A 100 -5.01 3.51 19.32
CA GLY A 100 -5.57 4.37 18.27
C GLY A 100 -4.48 5.24 17.67
N GLU A 101 -4.11 5.01 16.41
CA GLU A 101 -3.07 5.80 15.74
C GLU A 101 -3.39 7.30 15.75
N PRO A 102 -2.41 8.16 16.10
CA PRO A 102 -2.67 9.57 16.28
C PRO A 102 -2.95 10.23 14.91
N LEU A 103 -3.93 11.12 14.89
CA LEU A 103 -4.50 11.66 13.66
C LEU A 103 -3.48 12.41 12.81
N ASP A 104 -2.51 13.07 13.43
CA ASP A 104 -1.42 13.79 12.77
C ASP A 104 -0.54 12.86 11.93
N LEU A 105 -0.21 11.66 12.41
CA LEU A 105 0.58 10.68 11.66
C LEU A 105 -0.22 10.14 10.46
N LEU A 106 -1.52 9.91 10.63
CA LEU A 106 -2.40 9.48 9.55
C LEU A 106 -2.53 10.57 8.47
N VAL A 107 -2.83 11.80 8.86
CA VAL A 107 -2.97 12.94 7.93
C VAL A 107 -1.65 13.21 7.20
N ALA A 108 -0.53 13.25 7.91
CA ALA A 108 0.77 13.46 7.27
C ALA A 108 1.12 12.34 6.28
N THR A 109 0.83 11.09 6.62
CA THR A 109 1.03 9.95 5.70
C THR A 109 0.16 10.06 4.45
N PHE A 110 -1.12 10.42 4.61
CA PHE A 110 -2.04 10.66 3.50
C PHE A 110 -1.54 11.78 2.59
N VAL A 111 -1.18 12.94 3.16
CA VAL A 111 -0.69 14.11 2.41
C VAL A 111 0.61 13.79 1.68
N LEU A 112 1.56 13.11 2.34
CA LEU A 112 2.80 12.68 1.69
C LEU A 112 2.53 11.74 0.52
N ALA A 113 1.59 10.80 0.66
CA ALA A 113 1.23 9.90 -0.43
C ALA A 113 0.56 10.64 -1.61
N VAL A 114 -0.30 11.63 -1.33
CA VAL A 114 -0.86 12.53 -2.36
C VAL A 114 0.25 13.25 -3.12
N LEU A 115 1.18 13.87 -2.39
CA LEU A 115 2.31 14.60 -2.98
C LEU A 115 3.20 13.67 -3.81
N PHE A 116 3.39 12.45 -3.34
CA PHE A 116 4.29 11.50 -3.97
C PHE A 116 3.69 10.78 -5.16
N ALA A 117 2.36 10.73 -5.31
CA ALA A 117 1.72 10.11 -6.47
C ALA A 117 2.16 10.76 -7.80
N GLY A 118 2.39 12.09 -7.80
CA GLY A 118 2.95 12.78 -8.97
C GLY A 118 4.32 12.24 -9.39
N PHE A 119 5.18 11.88 -8.42
CA PHE A 119 6.47 11.23 -8.70
C PHE A 119 6.27 9.87 -9.35
N ALA A 120 5.34 9.06 -8.84
CA ALA A 120 5.04 7.77 -9.46
C ALA A 120 4.56 7.93 -10.90
N GLY A 121 3.70 8.91 -11.20
CA GLY A 121 3.25 9.22 -12.56
C GLY A 121 4.41 9.53 -13.52
N VAL A 122 5.34 10.39 -13.10
CA VAL A 122 6.56 10.72 -13.90
C VAL A 122 7.40 9.47 -14.16
N LEU A 123 7.62 8.66 -13.13
CA LEU A 123 8.46 7.46 -13.24
C LEU A 123 7.81 6.37 -14.10
N ASN A 124 6.48 6.25 -14.01
CA ASN A 124 5.70 5.38 -14.88
C ASN A 124 5.82 5.82 -16.35
N GLU A 125 5.86 7.13 -16.61
CA GLU A 125 6.05 7.66 -17.98
C GLU A 125 7.42 7.28 -18.56
N PHE A 126 8.50 7.35 -17.79
CA PHE A 126 9.81 6.88 -18.26
C PHE A 126 9.83 5.39 -18.62
N GLY A 127 9.04 4.57 -17.93
CA GLY A 127 8.89 3.15 -18.22
C GLY A 127 7.86 2.82 -19.32
N SER A 128 7.12 3.82 -19.84
CA SER A 128 6.01 3.60 -20.78
C SER A 128 6.46 2.97 -22.10
N ALA A 129 7.75 3.11 -22.45
CA ALA A 129 8.36 2.46 -23.60
C ALA A 129 8.20 0.93 -23.62
N LEU A 130 8.05 0.27 -22.46
CA LEU A 130 7.76 -1.17 -22.40
C LEU A 130 6.42 -1.53 -23.06
N GLN A 131 5.47 -0.60 -23.10
CA GLN A 131 4.17 -0.84 -23.75
C GLN A 131 4.30 -0.97 -25.27
N ALA A 132 5.36 -0.43 -25.87
CA ALA A 132 5.63 -0.55 -27.31
C ALA A 132 6.23 -1.92 -27.69
N ILE A 133 6.55 -2.77 -26.71
CA ILE A 133 7.05 -4.12 -26.97
C ILE A 133 5.88 -5.01 -27.40
N ASP A 134 5.82 -5.28 -28.70
CA ASP A 134 4.85 -6.21 -29.30
C ASP A 134 5.54 -7.54 -29.65
N PHE A 135 4.99 -8.63 -29.14
CA PHE A 135 5.44 -10.00 -29.44
C PHE A 135 4.42 -10.75 -30.33
N GLY A 136 3.56 -10.04 -31.06
CA GLY A 136 2.54 -10.64 -31.93
C GLY A 136 1.35 -11.25 -31.17
N VAL A 137 1.35 -11.15 -29.84
CA VAL A 137 0.21 -11.40 -28.96
C VAL A 137 -0.17 -10.08 -28.34
N VAL A 138 -1.41 -9.64 -28.57
CA VAL A 138 -1.91 -8.34 -28.11
C VAL A 138 -1.75 -8.22 -26.59
N GLY A 139 -0.93 -7.25 -26.14
CA GLY A 139 -0.90 -6.79 -24.74
C GLY A 139 0.28 -7.26 -23.87
N VAL A 140 1.27 -8.01 -24.37
CA VAL A 140 2.42 -8.44 -23.55
C VAL A 140 3.22 -7.25 -23.00
N GLY A 141 3.49 -6.22 -23.81
CA GLY A 141 4.16 -5.00 -23.37
C GLY A 141 3.43 -4.31 -22.21
N SER A 142 2.08 -4.22 -22.28
CA SER A 142 1.26 -3.65 -21.21
C SER A 142 1.29 -4.49 -19.93
N ILE A 143 1.30 -5.82 -20.04
CA ILE A 143 1.44 -6.73 -18.89
C ILE A 143 2.79 -6.49 -18.21
N LEU A 144 3.89 -6.49 -18.98
CA LEU A 144 5.23 -6.23 -18.45
C LEU A 144 5.31 -4.84 -17.80
N PHE A 145 4.72 -3.83 -18.43
CA PHE A 145 4.65 -2.48 -17.89
C PHE A 145 3.95 -2.46 -16.52
N PHE A 146 2.82 -3.15 -16.35
CA PHE A 146 2.13 -3.18 -15.05
C PHE A 146 2.93 -3.91 -13.97
N TYR A 147 3.54 -5.05 -14.28
CA TYR A 147 4.29 -5.85 -13.28
C TYR A 147 5.68 -5.31 -12.96
N LEU A 148 6.37 -4.67 -13.91
CA LEU A 148 7.75 -4.25 -13.75
C LEU A 148 7.89 -2.75 -13.46
N VAL A 149 6.89 -1.93 -13.83
CA VAL A 149 6.94 -0.47 -13.68
C VAL A 149 5.85 -0.02 -12.73
N VAL A 150 4.58 -0.06 -13.13
CA VAL A 150 3.46 0.56 -12.39
C VAL A 150 3.33 0.01 -10.98
N GLY A 151 3.16 -1.32 -10.85
CA GLY A 151 2.98 -1.96 -9.54
C GLY A 151 4.16 -1.67 -8.59
N PRO A 152 5.41 -1.99 -8.96
CA PRO A 152 6.56 -1.75 -8.09
C PRO A 152 6.77 -0.27 -7.73
N ILE A 153 6.74 0.63 -8.71
CA ILE A 153 7.03 2.06 -8.50
C ILE A 153 5.99 2.67 -7.57
N GLU A 154 4.70 2.43 -7.82
CA GLU A 154 3.66 3.02 -7.01
C GLU A 154 3.67 2.50 -5.57
N GLU A 155 3.86 1.20 -5.36
CA GLU A 155 3.95 0.65 -4.00
C GLU A 155 5.20 1.14 -3.26
N ILE A 156 6.34 1.30 -3.94
CA ILE A 156 7.56 1.89 -3.35
C ILE A 156 7.30 3.33 -2.90
N VAL A 157 6.66 4.12 -3.76
CA VAL A 157 6.39 5.53 -3.50
C VAL A 157 5.39 5.71 -2.35
N LYS A 158 4.35 4.86 -2.28
CA LYS A 158 3.42 4.81 -1.13
C LYS A 158 4.14 4.42 0.16
N MET A 159 5.02 3.41 0.12
CA MET A 159 5.81 3.01 1.28
C MET A 159 6.84 4.07 1.70
N LEU A 160 7.34 4.88 0.75
CA LEU A 160 8.20 6.01 1.04
C LEU A 160 7.47 7.07 1.89
N ALA A 161 6.20 7.35 1.59
CA ALA A 161 5.38 8.26 2.41
C ALA A 161 5.30 7.79 3.87
N VAL A 162 5.04 6.49 4.09
CA VAL A 162 5.04 5.89 5.44
C VAL A 162 6.43 5.94 6.08
N ARG A 163 7.48 5.60 5.31
CA ARG A 163 8.85 5.46 5.79
C ARG A 163 9.48 6.78 6.22
N LEU A 164 9.10 7.89 5.59
CA LEU A 164 9.63 9.22 5.89
C LEU A 164 9.04 9.83 7.15
N TRP A 165 7.78 9.51 7.48
CA TRP A 165 7.09 10.09 8.64
C TRP A 165 6.71 9.05 9.70
N ALA A 166 5.57 8.35 9.52
CA ALA A 166 5.02 7.45 10.53
C ALA A 166 6.01 6.39 11.02
N TYR A 167 6.82 5.80 10.13
CA TYR A 167 7.81 4.78 10.50
C TYR A 167 8.85 5.28 11.52
N ARG A 168 9.18 6.58 11.49
CA ARG A 168 10.12 7.20 12.43
C ARG A 168 9.49 7.56 13.77
N SER A 169 8.17 7.55 13.85
CA SER A 169 7.46 7.85 15.09
C SER A 169 7.64 6.73 16.12
N PRO A 170 7.83 7.07 17.41
CA PRO A 170 7.73 6.11 18.51
C PRO A 170 6.33 5.52 18.65
N ARG A 171 5.29 6.17 18.09
CA ARG A 171 3.89 5.71 18.12
C ARG A 171 3.61 4.55 17.19
N PHE A 172 4.43 4.36 16.16
CA PHE A 172 4.39 3.14 15.37
C PHE A 172 5.14 2.07 16.17
N ASP A 173 4.41 1.41 17.06
CA ASP A 173 4.90 0.55 18.11
C ASP A 173 4.46 -0.91 17.97
N SER A 174 3.71 -1.24 16.91
CA SER A 174 3.28 -2.59 16.57
C SER A 174 3.37 -2.90 15.07
N VAL A 175 3.52 -4.18 14.71
CA VAL A 175 3.52 -4.60 13.28
C VAL A 175 2.25 -4.19 12.55
N VAL A 176 1.10 -4.22 13.23
CA VAL A 176 -0.21 -3.94 12.60
C VAL A 176 -0.36 -2.48 12.24
N ASP A 177 0.27 -1.55 12.96
CA ASP A 177 0.26 -0.12 12.64
C ASP A 177 0.81 0.11 11.23
N GLY A 178 1.78 -0.71 10.81
CA GLY A 178 2.30 -0.70 9.45
C GLY A 178 1.21 -0.91 8.41
N ALA A 179 0.28 -1.83 8.63
CA ALA A 179 -0.86 -2.05 7.73
C ALA A 179 -1.81 -0.85 7.73
N VAL A 180 -2.02 -0.20 8.87
CA VAL A 180 -2.85 1.02 9.00
C VAL A 180 -2.23 2.17 8.19
N TYR A 181 -0.95 2.48 8.43
CA TYR A 181 -0.25 3.54 7.70
C TYR A 181 -0.11 3.24 6.21
N GLY A 182 0.11 1.97 5.86
CA GLY A 182 0.12 1.53 4.46
C GLY A 182 -1.22 1.77 3.79
N ALA A 183 -2.34 1.38 4.42
CA ALA A 183 -3.68 1.63 3.92
C ALA A 183 -3.96 3.13 3.73
N VAL A 184 -3.52 3.97 4.66
CA VAL A 184 -3.66 5.44 4.57
C VAL A 184 -2.82 6.03 3.44
N ALA A 185 -1.60 5.52 3.21
CA ALA A 185 -0.80 5.92 2.05
C ALA A 185 -1.50 5.52 0.73
N GLY A 186 -2.04 4.30 0.67
CA GLY A 186 -2.84 3.84 -0.48
C GLY A 186 -4.07 4.72 -0.75
N LEU A 187 -4.76 5.14 0.30
CA LEU A 187 -5.89 6.07 0.22
C LEU A 187 -5.47 7.45 -0.31
N GLY A 188 -4.37 8.02 0.19
CA GLY A 188 -3.85 9.30 -0.31
C GLY A 188 -3.48 9.23 -1.79
N PHE A 189 -2.79 8.16 -2.19
CA PHE A 189 -2.43 7.92 -3.58
C PHE A 189 -3.66 7.80 -4.48
N ALA A 190 -4.63 6.95 -4.10
CA ALA A 190 -5.86 6.76 -4.87
C ALA A 190 -6.67 8.05 -5.02
N THR A 191 -6.70 8.89 -3.99
CA THR A 191 -7.42 10.19 -4.02
C THR A 191 -6.96 11.05 -5.19
N ILE A 192 -5.65 11.27 -5.29
CA ILE A 192 -5.09 12.16 -6.32
C ILE A 192 -5.02 11.48 -7.69
N GLU A 193 -4.72 10.18 -7.73
CA GLU A 193 -4.72 9.44 -8.98
C GLU A 193 -6.11 9.43 -9.64
N ASN A 194 -7.16 9.15 -8.86
CA ASN A 194 -8.53 9.22 -9.35
C ASN A 194 -8.88 10.62 -9.83
N ALA A 195 -8.50 11.67 -9.08
CA ALA A 195 -8.70 13.05 -9.50
C ALA A 195 -8.09 13.33 -10.88
N LEU A 196 -6.83 12.92 -11.10
CA LEU A 196 -6.09 13.12 -12.34
C LEU A 196 -6.65 12.30 -13.52
N TYR A 197 -7.12 11.08 -13.27
CA TYR A 197 -7.79 10.30 -14.32
C TYR A 197 -9.13 10.91 -14.71
N ILE A 198 -9.89 11.43 -13.75
CA ILE A 198 -11.18 12.07 -14.00
C ILE A 198 -11.01 13.39 -14.75
N THR A 199 -9.99 14.20 -14.46
CA THR A 199 -9.74 15.45 -15.20
C THR A 199 -9.42 15.17 -16.67
N ARG A 200 -8.50 14.24 -16.95
CA ARG A 200 -8.17 13.82 -18.32
C ARG A 200 -9.38 13.26 -19.07
N PHE A 201 -10.22 12.51 -18.36
CA PHE A 201 -11.47 11.97 -18.89
C PHE A 201 -12.47 13.06 -19.32
N MET A 202 -12.60 14.13 -18.53
CA MET A 202 -13.51 15.22 -18.86
C MET A 202 -13.07 15.99 -20.11
N GLU A 203 -11.76 16.04 -20.38
CA GLU A 203 -11.19 16.61 -21.60
C GLU A 203 -11.52 15.75 -22.85
N ASP A 204 -11.61 14.42 -22.68
CA ASP A 204 -11.85 13.46 -23.77
C ASP A 204 -13.36 13.13 -24.03
N GLY A 205 -14.28 13.60 -23.18
CA GLY A 205 -15.73 13.67 -23.46
C GLY A 205 -16.56 12.36 -23.42
N GLY A 206 -16.05 11.24 -22.91
CA GLY A 206 -16.73 9.93 -23.02
C GLY A 206 -17.26 9.33 -21.72
N VAL A 207 -18.58 9.34 -21.47
CA VAL A 207 -19.27 8.98 -20.20
C VAL A 207 -19.02 7.55 -19.62
N PHE A 208 -18.37 6.62 -20.35
CA PHE A 208 -18.13 5.22 -19.93
C PHE A 208 -16.76 4.65 -20.35
N SER A 209 -15.69 5.45 -20.27
CA SER A 209 -14.34 5.01 -20.68
C SER A 209 -13.56 4.27 -19.58
N ILE A 210 -12.43 3.67 -19.97
CA ILE A 210 -11.44 2.99 -19.09
C ILE A 210 -11.04 3.85 -17.87
N ALA A 211 -11.12 5.18 -17.95
CA ALA A 211 -10.83 6.08 -16.84
C ALA A 211 -11.88 6.01 -15.72
N PHE A 212 -13.17 5.83 -16.04
CA PHE A 212 -14.23 5.60 -15.04
C PHE A 212 -14.01 4.27 -14.30
N VAL A 213 -13.59 3.24 -15.05
CA VAL A 213 -13.18 1.93 -14.54
C VAL A 213 -11.98 2.04 -13.58
N ARG A 214 -11.00 2.88 -13.90
CA ARG A 214 -9.83 3.12 -13.03
C ARG A 214 -10.16 3.96 -11.80
N ALA A 215 -11.07 4.94 -11.88
CA ALA A 215 -11.49 5.73 -10.72
C ALA A 215 -12.14 4.88 -9.61
N LEU A 216 -12.76 3.75 -9.97
CA LEU A 216 -13.31 2.76 -9.04
C LEU A 216 -12.27 1.76 -8.48
N ALA A 217 -11.02 1.81 -8.95
CA ALA A 217 -9.91 0.99 -8.42
C ALA A 217 -9.42 1.45 -7.04
N GLY A 218 -9.81 2.64 -6.59
CA GLY A 218 -9.38 3.25 -5.32
C GLY A 218 -9.38 2.34 -4.09
N PRO A 219 -10.39 1.48 -3.84
CA PRO A 219 -10.38 0.53 -2.74
C PRO A 219 -9.22 -0.49 -2.79
N GLY A 220 -8.76 -0.85 -3.99
CA GLY A 220 -7.64 -1.75 -4.19
C GLY A 220 -6.33 -1.19 -3.64
N HIS A 221 -6.03 0.09 -3.91
CA HIS A 221 -4.80 0.76 -3.45
C HIS A 221 -4.66 0.72 -1.93
N VAL A 222 -5.76 0.89 -1.20
CA VAL A 222 -5.80 0.79 0.27
C VAL A 222 -5.38 -0.60 0.73
N VAL A 223 -5.92 -1.65 0.10
CA VAL A 223 -5.61 -3.03 0.46
C VAL A 223 -4.17 -3.42 0.10
N TYR A 224 -3.73 -3.12 -1.13
CA TYR A 224 -2.38 -3.47 -1.60
C TYR A 224 -1.31 -2.77 -0.75
N SER A 225 -1.52 -1.48 -0.49
CA SER A 225 -0.60 -0.70 0.35
C SER A 225 -0.66 -1.13 1.81
N GLY A 226 -1.82 -1.59 2.31
CA GLY A 226 -1.93 -2.20 3.63
C GLY A 226 -1.12 -3.50 3.74
N ILE A 227 -1.04 -4.30 2.68
CA ILE A 227 -0.17 -5.49 2.62
C ILE A 227 1.31 -5.07 2.68
N ALA A 228 1.75 -4.14 1.83
CA ALA A 228 3.12 -3.64 1.87
C ALA A 228 3.46 -3.03 3.24
N GLY A 229 2.52 -2.27 3.80
CA GLY A 229 2.61 -1.63 5.10
C GLY A 229 2.78 -2.63 6.24
N TYR A 230 2.06 -3.76 6.24
CA TYR A 230 2.23 -4.82 7.23
C TYR A 230 3.68 -5.32 7.27
N TYR A 231 4.27 -5.57 6.10
CA TYR A 231 5.67 -5.99 6.00
C TYR A 231 6.63 -4.86 6.39
N LEU A 232 6.30 -3.61 6.11
CA LEU A 232 7.09 -2.48 6.61
C LEU A 232 7.06 -2.41 8.15
N GLY A 233 5.93 -2.71 8.78
CA GLY A 233 5.83 -2.88 10.23
C GLY A 233 6.72 -4.01 10.73
N LEU A 234 6.65 -5.19 10.10
CA LEU A 234 7.52 -6.32 10.44
C LEU A 234 9.01 -5.96 10.31
N ALA A 235 9.39 -5.22 9.26
CA ALA A 235 10.75 -4.73 9.05
C ALA A 235 11.23 -3.78 10.15
N LYS A 236 10.33 -3.01 10.77
CA LYS A 236 10.68 -2.09 11.87
C LYS A 236 11.21 -2.82 13.09
N PHE A 237 10.59 -3.96 13.43
CA PHE A 237 10.94 -4.76 14.60
C PHE A 237 11.99 -5.84 14.30
N ASN A 238 12.27 -6.11 13.02
CA ASN A 238 13.25 -7.10 12.57
C ASN A 238 14.44 -6.40 11.86
N ARG A 239 15.21 -5.60 12.61
CA ARG A 239 16.21 -4.68 12.05
C ARG A 239 17.28 -5.33 11.18
N GLU A 240 17.73 -6.52 11.53
CA GLU A 240 18.75 -7.27 10.77
C GLU A 240 18.23 -7.66 9.38
N ASN A 241 16.94 -7.94 9.29
CA ASN A 241 16.25 -8.38 8.07
C ASN A 241 15.34 -7.29 7.47
N ALA A 242 15.43 -6.04 7.93
CA ALA A 242 14.48 -4.98 7.57
C ALA A 242 14.40 -4.73 6.06
N GLY A 243 15.55 -4.77 5.37
CA GLY A 243 15.63 -4.60 3.92
C GLY A 243 14.88 -5.69 3.14
N PRO A 244 15.25 -6.97 3.28
CA PRO A 244 14.54 -8.09 2.65
C PRO A 244 13.04 -8.12 2.97
N ILE A 245 12.65 -7.84 4.21
CA ILE A 245 11.22 -7.82 4.61
C ILE A 245 10.47 -6.71 3.87
N ALA A 246 11.03 -5.50 3.80
CA ALA A 246 10.42 -4.41 3.04
C ALA A 246 10.29 -4.75 1.55
N VAL A 247 11.32 -5.38 0.96
CA VAL A 247 11.28 -5.87 -0.44
C VAL A 247 10.20 -6.92 -0.63
N LYS A 248 10.05 -7.88 0.31
CA LYS A 248 8.96 -8.86 0.28
C LYS A 248 7.59 -8.16 0.24
N GLY A 249 7.39 -7.15 1.08
CA GLY A 249 6.16 -6.37 1.12
C GLY A 249 5.83 -5.73 -0.22
N ILE A 250 6.82 -5.06 -0.82
CA ILE A 250 6.67 -4.45 -2.15
C ILE A 250 6.38 -5.51 -3.22
N LEU A 251 7.11 -6.63 -3.24
CA LEU A 251 6.90 -7.68 -4.25
C LEU A 251 5.47 -8.26 -4.18
N VAL A 252 4.98 -8.55 -2.97
CA VAL A 252 3.62 -9.09 -2.80
C VAL A 252 2.57 -8.05 -3.18
N ALA A 253 2.69 -6.81 -2.71
CA ALA A 253 1.72 -5.76 -3.02
C ALA A 253 1.73 -5.39 -4.51
N ALA A 254 2.91 -5.22 -5.11
CA ALA A 254 3.07 -4.92 -6.52
C ALA A 254 2.53 -6.04 -7.41
N PHE A 255 2.71 -7.30 -7.02
CA PHE A 255 2.13 -8.43 -7.76
C PHE A 255 0.60 -8.40 -7.74
N VAL A 256 -0.01 -8.22 -6.57
CA VAL A 256 -1.48 -8.15 -6.45
C VAL A 256 -2.03 -6.93 -7.17
N HIS A 257 -1.33 -5.79 -7.09
CA HIS A 257 -1.72 -4.56 -7.77
C HIS A 257 -1.60 -4.70 -9.30
N ALA A 258 -0.45 -5.14 -9.82
CA ALA A 258 -0.25 -5.32 -11.25
C ALA A 258 -1.22 -6.35 -11.85
N THR A 259 -1.50 -7.43 -11.11
CA THR A 259 -2.51 -8.41 -11.52
C THR A 259 -3.87 -7.73 -11.68
N TYR A 260 -4.30 -6.89 -10.72
CA TYR A 260 -5.54 -6.12 -10.87
C TYR A 260 -5.53 -5.27 -12.14
N ASN A 261 -4.44 -4.53 -12.41
CA ASN A 261 -4.33 -3.64 -13.57
C ASN A 261 -4.42 -4.39 -14.90
N VAL A 262 -3.92 -5.63 -14.95
CA VAL A 262 -4.06 -6.50 -16.12
C VAL A 262 -5.48 -7.04 -16.23
N THR A 263 -6.00 -7.66 -15.16
CA THR A 263 -7.23 -8.45 -15.25
C THR A 263 -8.51 -7.61 -15.23
N VAL A 264 -8.47 -6.37 -14.72
CA VAL A 264 -9.63 -5.47 -14.68
C VAL A 264 -10.14 -5.07 -16.06
N GLY A 265 -9.26 -5.01 -17.07
CA GLY A 265 -9.63 -4.73 -18.46
C GLY A 265 -10.10 -5.96 -19.25
N ILE A 266 -9.87 -7.17 -18.71
CA ILE A 266 -10.07 -8.43 -19.44
C ILE A 266 -11.25 -9.22 -18.86
N VAL A 267 -11.27 -9.40 -17.54
CA VAL A 267 -12.23 -10.30 -16.87
C VAL A 267 -13.66 -9.78 -16.95
N PRO A 268 -13.97 -8.50 -16.65
CA PRO A 268 -15.35 -8.02 -16.70
C PRO A 268 -16.02 -8.12 -18.08
N PRO A 269 -15.37 -7.75 -19.20
CA PRO A 269 -15.93 -7.97 -20.54
C PRO A 269 -16.22 -9.45 -20.81
N VAL A 270 -15.26 -10.34 -20.53
CA VAL A 270 -15.41 -11.79 -20.74
C VAL A 270 -16.57 -12.36 -19.92
N VAL A 271 -16.71 -11.94 -18.67
CA VAL A 271 -17.83 -12.37 -17.81
C VAL A 271 -19.16 -11.85 -18.34
N ALA A 272 -19.23 -10.56 -18.73
CA ALA A 272 -20.45 -9.98 -19.28
C ALA A 272 -20.93 -10.75 -20.53
N ASP A 273 -20.01 -11.07 -21.44
CA ASP A 273 -20.29 -11.84 -22.66
C ASP A 273 -20.73 -13.28 -22.34
N ALA A 274 -20.13 -13.92 -21.33
CA ALA A 274 -20.41 -15.30 -20.97
C ALA A 274 -21.69 -15.50 -20.14
N THR A 275 -22.13 -14.50 -19.38
CA THR A 275 -23.22 -14.65 -18.39
C THR A 275 -24.43 -13.76 -18.64
N ALA A 276 -24.48 -13.05 -19.78
CA ALA A 276 -25.51 -12.04 -20.10
C ALA A 276 -25.68 -10.95 -19.03
N LEU A 277 -24.67 -10.75 -18.17
CA LEU A 277 -24.66 -9.66 -17.20
C LEU A 277 -24.34 -8.35 -17.93
N GLY A 278 -24.94 -7.24 -17.50
CA GLY A 278 -24.51 -5.93 -17.98
C GLY A 278 -23.04 -5.67 -17.64
N GLN A 279 -22.30 -5.01 -18.54
CA GLN A 279 -20.86 -4.75 -18.37
C GLN A 279 -20.53 -4.05 -17.04
N GLY A 280 -21.37 -3.10 -16.61
CA GLY A 280 -21.22 -2.45 -15.30
C GLY A 280 -21.38 -3.40 -14.11
N THR A 281 -22.30 -4.36 -14.19
CA THR A 281 -22.53 -5.36 -13.12
C THR A 281 -21.37 -6.35 -13.04
N ALA A 282 -20.90 -6.87 -14.18
CA ALA A 282 -19.74 -7.75 -14.24
C ALA A 282 -18.49 -7.03 -13.69
N PHE A 283 -18.35 -5.74 -13.99
CA PHE A 283 -17.26 -4.90 -13.52
C PHE A 283 -17.26 -4.71 -11.99
N VAL A 284 -18.40 -4.29 -11.42
CA VAL A 284 -18.53 -4.13 -9.96
C VAL A 284 -18.33 -5.47 -9.24
N GLY A 285 -18.90 -6.55 -9.78
CA GLY A 285 -18.72 -7.90 -9.23
C GLY A 285 -17.25 -8.33 -9.20
N TYR A 286 -16.51 -8.05 -10.27
CA TYR A 286 -15.08 -8.31 -10.33
C TYR A 286 -14.29 -7.50 -9.29
N ILE A 287 -14.56 -6.19 -9.13
CA ILE A 287 -13.89 -5.37 -8.11
C ILE A 287 -14.13 -5.94 -6.72
N ILE A 288 -15.38 -6.22 -6.37
CA ILE A 288 -15.76 -6.74 -5.05
C ILE A 288 -15.04 -8.06 -4.80
N LEU A 289 -15.02 -8.96 -5.78
CA LEU A 289 -14.35 -10.26 -5.65
C LEU A 289 -12.85 -10.08 -5.50
N TYR A 290 -12.20 -9.34 -6.39
CA TYR A 290 -10.74 -9.20 -6.41
C TYR A 290 -10.22 -8.47 -5.17
N VAL A 291 -10.76 -7.28 -4.88
CA VAL A 291 -10.39 -6.48 -3.72
C VAL A 291 -10.79 -7.21 -2.43
N GLY A 292 -11.92 -7.91 -2.43
CA GLY A 292 -12.35 -8.75 -1.31
C GLY A 292 -11.36 -9.89 -1.01
N LEU A 293 -10.88 -10.61 -2.03
CA LEU A 293 -9.88 -11.67 -1.86
C LEU A 293 -8.54 -11.12 -1.35
N ALA A 294 -8.05 -10.02 -1.92
CA ALA A 294 -6.84 -9.33 -1.44
C ALA A 294 -7.03 -8.82 0.01
N GLY A 295 -8.21 -8.30 0.32
CA GLY A 295 -8.59 -7.82 1.64
C GLY A 295 -8.63 -8.96 2.65
N LEU A 296 -9.20 -10.11 2.29
CA LEU A 296 -9.21 -11.32 3.12
C LEU A 296 -7.80 -11.82 3.42
N TYR A 297 -6.87 -11.74 2.47
CA TYR A 297 -5.46 -12.05 2.71
C TYR A 297 -4.85 -11.12 3.79
N LEU A 298 -5.03 -9.80 3.66
CA LEU A 298 -4.55 -8.83 4.65
C LEU A 298 -5.21 -9.04 6.02
N LEU A 299 -6.53 -9.22 6.05
CA LEU A 299 -7.29 -9.45 7.27
C LEU A 299 -6.88 -10.74 7.97
N ARG A 300 -6.52 -11.80 7.24
CA ARG A 300 -5.98 -13.04 7.85
C ARG A 300 -4.65 -12.78 8.55
N LYS A 301 -3.73 -12.00 7.97
CA LYS A 301 -2.48 -11.61 8.65
C LYS A 301 -2.73 -10.78 9.91
N ILE A 302 -3.59 -9.77 9.80
CA ILE A 302 -3.97 -8.92 10.95
C ILE A 302 -4.64 -9.76 12.05
N SER A 303 -5.54 -10.68 11.67
CA SER A 303 -6.23 -11.56 12.61
C SER A 303 -5.29 -12.53 13.29
N ARG A 304 -4.31 -13.09 12.55
CA ARG A 304 -3.24 -13.93 13.12
C ARG A 304 -2.46 -13.14 14.18
N TYR A 305 -2.03 -11.92 13.86
CA TYR A 305 -1.35 -11.06 14.84
C TYR A 305 -2.20 -10.81 16.10
N LYS A 306 -3.46 -10.38 15.95
CA LYS A 306 -4.36 -10.14 17.08
C LYS A 306 -4.60 -11.40 17.93
N SER A 307 -4.70 -12.56 17.29
CA SER A 307 -4.87 -13.82 17.99
C SER A 307 -3.67 -14.14 18.88
N VAL A 308 -2.45 -13.92 18.38
CA VAL A 308 -1.23 -14.12 19.15
C VAL A 308 -1.10 -13.07 20.24
N TYR A 309 -1.34 -11.80 19.93
CA TYR A 309 -1.34 -10.67 20.87
C TYR A 309 -2.22 -10.95 22.11
N ARG A 310 -3.43 -11.47 21.90
CA ARG A 310 -4.33 -11.88 22.99
C ARG A 310 -3.83 -13.13 23.70
N ALA A 311 -3.34 -14.12 22.97
CA ALA A 311 -2.87 -15.39 23.55
C ALA A 311 -1.65 -15.22 24.47
N VAL A 312 -0.81 -14.21 24.24
CA VAL A 312 0.36 -13.90 25.08
C VAL A 312 0.09 -12.78 26.09
N ASN A 313 -1.16 -12.27 26.16
CA ASN A 313 -1.54 -11.15 27.02
C ASN A 313 -0.64 -9.91 26.87
N ALA A 314 -0.26 -9.56 25.63
CA ALA A 314 0.63 -8.43 25.34
C ALA A 314 0.10 -7.05 25.80
N ASN A 315 -1.18 -6.97 26.16
CA ASN A 315 -1.80 -5.78 26.77
C ASN A 315 -1.29 -5.49 28.21
N ARG A 316 -0.70 -6.46 28.92
CA ARG A 316 -0.25 -6.25 30.32
C ARG A 316 0.86 -5.21 30.45
N ASP A 317 1.70 -5.06 29.43
CA ASP A 317 2.77 -4.06 29.39
C ASP A 317 2.26 -2.62 29.16
N HIS A 318 0.98 -2.44 28.83
CA HIS A 318 0.34 -1.13 28.63
C HIS A 318 -0.39 -0.61 29.87
N GLN A 319 -0.55 -1.43 30.92
CA GLN A 319 -1.08 -0.91 32.19
C GLN A 319 0.03 -0.16 32.92
N PRO A 320 -0.18 1.11 33.34
CA PRO A 320 0.70 1.73 34.31
C PRO A 320 0.75 0.80 35.52
N THR A 321 1.95 0.39 35.95
CA THR A 321 2.12 -0.23 37.27
C THR A 321 1.35 0.63 38.27
N PRO A 322 0.47 0.06 39.12
CA PRO A 322 -0.16 0.81 40.19
C PRO A 322 0.95 1.49 40.96
N GLU A 323 0.93 2.82 40.98
CA GLU A 323 1.81 3.61 41.85
C GLU A 323 1.60 3.02 43.24
N ARG A 324 2.65 2.45 43.84
CA ARG A 324 2.60 2.06 45.25
C ARG A 324 2.41 3.36 46.00
N THR A 325 1.17 3.65 46.40
CA THR A 325 0.86 4.74 47.30
C THR A 325 1.77 4.59 48.52
N GLU A 326 2.55 5.62 48.84
CA GLU A 326 3.54 5.67 49.93
C GLU A 326 2.93 5.55 51.35
N PHE A 327 1.80 4.87 51.51
CA PHE A 327 1.05 4.76 52.77
C PHE A 327 1.08 3.35 53.39
N GLU A 328 2.14 2.58 53.14
CA GLU A 328 2.46 1.38 53.94
C GLU A 328 3.95 1.39 54.30
N GLY A 329 4.28 2.17 55.33
CA GLY A 329 5.55 2.21 56.03
C GLY A 329 5.32 2.35 57.53
#